data_AF-A0A1R1BG55-F1
#
_entry.id   AF-A0A1R1BG55-F1
#
_cell.length_a   1.000
_cell.length_b   1.000
_cell.length_c   1.000
_cell.angle_alpha   90.00
_cell.angle_beta   90.00
_cell.angle_gamma   90.00
#
_symmetry.space_group_name_H-M   'P 1'
#
loop_
_entity.id
_entity.type
_entity.pdbx_description
1 polymer ?
#
loop_
_entity_poly.entity_id
_entity_poly.type
_entity_poly.pdbx_seq_one_letter_code
_entity_poly.pdbx_strand_id
1 'polypeptide(L)'
;MVHDTPDGLENNTRHPRLYSYFSKLQTLDGETFAYLRISLDIMGWLTSITNGFQVKQTYYIMDGDGNSILKTQDQWADTQPQEMLSLFRMNPLAYVGDSRNLFIYNGIYLPNTDWYLVNRFPLEALSGNIRSMKNQVMISLSITVVIFIGITFAIVSTLLRPLRKLQNKMTELVERNLDVRIPESTYKGEILLLAQAFNQMIDDIGRLISRLRVEERQKEAIRFQMLMSQMNPHFLLNTLNTVKWNARSHDDTGTFELCQNLGRLLECSLNIVVDLVHLKDEIDLVKVYVHIQSFRYDHTFVTEYEMEEVLAYALVPKLSLQPLVENAIYHGLVHMKAGEKSRYVQ
;
A
#
# COMPACT_ATOMS: atom_id res chain seq x y z
N MET A 1 5.33 85.04 42.31
CA MET A 1 4.47 85.70 43.31
C MET A 1 3.04 85.66 42.80
N VAL A 2 2.14 85.07 43.58
CA VAL A 2 0.72 84.88 43.27
C VAL A 2 -0.06 85.96 44.03
N HIS A 3 -1.01 86.62 43.37
CA HIS A 3 -1.94 87.55 44.02
C HIS A 3 -3.37 87.11 43.71
N ASP A 4 -4.13 86.81 44.76
CA ASP A 4 -5.56 86.49 44.73
C ASP A 4 -6.41 87.74 44.61
N THR A 5 -7.51 87.64 43.87
CA THR A 5 -8.64 88.59 43.87
C THR A 5 -9.92 87.81 44.23
N PRO A 6 -10.84 88.37 45.04
CA PRO A 6 -11.95 87.60 45.58
C PRO A 6 -13.21 87.59 44.70
N ASP A 7 -13.83 86.41 44.74
CA ASP A 7 -15.23 86.04 44.60
C ASP A 7 -15.99 86.20 43.28
N GLY A 8 -16.48 85.03 42.83
CA GLY A 8 -17.78 84.89 42.20
C GLY A 8 -17.75 84.44 40.74
N LEU A 9 -17.59 83.14 40.51
CA LEU A 9 -18.35 82.32 39.55
C LEU A 9 -17.72 80.91 39.48
N GLU A 10 -18.54 79.90 39.76
CA GLU A 10 -18.26 78.50 39.48
C GLU A 10 -17.78 78.35 38.04
N ASN A 11 -16.56 77.86 37.86
CA ASN A 11 -16.21 77.13 36.66
C ASN A 11 -15.14 76.09 36.96
N ASN A 12 -15.52 74.85 36.67
CA ASN A 12 -14.69 73.67 36.61
C ASN A 12 -13.64 73.82 35.50
N THR A 13 -12.64 74.66 35.72
CA THR A 13 -11.46 74.76 34.88
C THR A 13 -10.27 74.58 35.79
N ARG A 14 -9.68 73.38 35.78
CA ARG A 14 -8.30 73.17 36.22
C ARG A 14 -7.48 74.31 35.63
N HIS A 15 -7.04 75.26 36.44
CA HIS A 15 -6.23 76.36 35.95
C HIS A 15 -5.04 75.75 35.19
N PRO A 16 -4.85 76.06 33.89
CA PRO A 16 -3.65 75.61 33.20
C PRO A 16 -2.47 76.16 33.99
N ARG A 17 -1.55 75.28 34.40
CA ARG A 17 -0.30 75.72 35.02
C ARG A 17 0.49 76.48 33.95
N LEU A 18 0.27 77.79 33.89
CA LEU A 18 0.88 78.68 32.93
C LEU A 18 2.28 79.02 33.41
N TYR A 19 3.29 78.56 32.69
CA TYR A 19 4.66 78.99 32.95
C TYR A 19 4.88 80.34 32.30
N SER A 20 5.15 81.34 33.14
CA SER A 20 5.28 82.73 32.71
C SER A 20 6.73 83.18 32.85
N TYR A 21 7.38 83.51 31.73
CA TYR A 21 8.68 84.19 31.72
C TYR A 21 8.46 85.70 31.72
N PHE A 22 9.21 86.40 32.56
CA PHE A 22 9.18 87.85 32.67
C PHE A 22 10.54 88.42 32.30
N SER A 23 10.58 89.35 31.36
CA SER A 23 11.78 90.12 31.04
C SER A 23 11.49 91.62 31.18
N LYS A 24 12.47 92.35 31.70
CA LYS A 24 12.40 93.81 31.81
C LYS A 24 12.96 94.41 30.52
N LEU A 25 12.18 95.27 29.88
CA LEU A 25 12.64 96.03 28.72
C LEU A 25 13.15 97.39 29.20
N GLN A 26 14.44 97.63 28.98
CA GLN A 26 15.13 98.85 29.39
C GLN A 26 15.55 99.66 28.16
N THR A 27 15.50 100.99 28.26
CA THR A 27 16.10 101.90 27.27
C THR A 27 17.64 101.84 27.33
N LEU A 28 18.33 102.38 26.32
CA LEU A 28 19.80 102.44 26.28
C LEU A 28 20.42 103.13 27.51
N ASP A 29 19.64 104.00 28.16
CA ASP A 29 20.03 104.74 29.38
C ASP A 29 19.71 103.98 30.69
N GLY A 30 19.20 102.75 30.60
CA GLY A 30 18.96 101.85 31.75
C GLY A 30 17.59 101.99 32.42
N GLU A 31 16.72 102.91 31.99
CA GLU A 31 15.37 103.05 32.55
C GLU A 31 14.43 101.94 32.06
N THR A 32 13.72 101.30 32.99
CA THR A 32 12.76 100.23 32.65
C THR A 32 11.45 100.84 32.21
N PHE A 33 11.08 100.68 30.94
CA PHE A 33 9.84 101.26 30.40
C PHE A 33 8.71 100.24 30.22
N ALA A 34 9.03 98.94 30.17
CA ALA A 34 8.03 97.89 30.03
C ALA A 34 8.48 96.54 30.62
N TYR A 35 7.50 95.68 30.90
CA TYR A 35 7.71 94.29 31.26
C TYR A 35 7.09 93.40 30.19
N LEU A 36 7.88 92.48 29.63
CA LEU A 36 7.40 91.46 28.72
C LEU A 36 7.06 90.22 29.53
N ARG A 37 5.78 89.78 29.50
CA ARG A 37 5.34 88.50 30.05
C ARG A 37 4.98 87.55 28.92
N ILE A 38 5.70 86.45 28.80
CA ILE A 38 5.36 85.34 27.91
C ILE A 38 4.82 84.21 28.78
N SER A 39 3.56 83.83 28.59
CA SER A 39 2.94 82.73 29.34
C SER A 39 2.66 81.56 28.40
N LEU A 40 3.15 80.38 28.74
CA LEU A 40 2.96 79.15 27.98
C LEU A 40 2.10 78.16 28.77
N ASP A 41 1.03 77.66 28.16
CA ASP A 41 0.29 76.51 28.67
C ASP A 41 1.02 75.22 28.29
N ILE A 42 1.97 74.82 29.12
CA ILE A 42 2.76 73.61 28.91
C ILE A 42 1.87 72.36 28.92
N MET A 43 0.81 72.35 29.74
CA MET A 43 -0.09 71.19 29.84
C MET A 43 -0.92 71.03 28.57
N GLY A 44 -1.53 72.12 28.10
CA GLY A 44 -2.29 72.14 26.85
C GLY A 44 -1.42 71.80 25.65
N TRP A 45 -0.24 72.41 25.56
CA TRP A 45 0.73 72.14 24.49
C TRP A 45 1.20 70.68 24.47
N LEU A 46 1.62 70.14 25.63
CA LEU A 46 2.11 68.76 25.73
C LEU A 46 0.98 67.77 25.44
N THR A 47 -0.24 68.00 25.95
CA THR A 47 -1.39 67.13 25.66
C THR A 47 -1.77 67.17 24.17
N SER A 48 -1.71 68.35 23.54
CA SER A 48 -2.02 68.49 22.11
C SER A 48 -1.01 67.77 21.21
N ILE A 49 0.28 67.86 21.51
CA ILE A 49 1.31 67.16 20.73
C ILE A 49 1.20 65.65 20.93
N THR A 50 0.95 65.22 22.17
CA THR A 50 0.96 63.80 22.51
C THR A 50 -0.27 63.05 22.01
N ASN A 51 -1.42 63.72 21.88
CA ASN A 51 -2.62 63.16 21.25
C ASN A 51 -2.48 62.89 19.74
N GLY A 52 -1.51 63.49 19.06
CA GLY A 52 -1.25 63.25 17.64
C GLY A 52 -0.52 61.93 17.34
N PHE A 53 0.00 61.25 18.35
CA PHE A 53 0.72 59.99 18.17
C PHE A 53 -0.24 58.80 18.07
N GLN A 54 0.04 57.89 17.12
CA GLN A 54 -0.71 56.64 16.91
C GLN A 54 -0.70 55.73 18.15
N VAL A 55 0.38 55.77 18.92
CA VAL A 55 0.50 55.07 20.20
C VAL A 55 0.36 56.09 21.33
N LYS A 56 -0.64 55.87 22.19
CA LYS A 56 -0.82 56.69 23.40
C LYS A 56 0.34 56.43 24.35
N GLN A 57 1.20 57.43 24.54
CA GLN A 57 2.33 57.41 25.46
C GLN A 57 2.05 58.37 26.61
N THR A 58 2.58 58.06 27.79
CA THR A 58 2.45 58.93 28.96
C THR A 58 3.74 59.70 29.18
N TYR A 59 3.63 61.03 29.23
CA TYR A 59 4.75 61.91 29.51
C TYR A 59 4.62 62.47 30.92
N TYR A 60 5.72 62.44 31.64
CA TYR A 60 5.88 62.97 32.98
C TYR A 60 6.94 64.07 32.94
N ILE A 61 6.66 65.21 33.58
CA ILE A 61 7.69 66.18 33.94
C ILE A 61 7.91 66.02 35.44
N MET A 62 9.15 65.79 35.83
CA MET A 62 9.55 65.52 37.21
C MET A 62 10.56 66.56 37.67
N ASP A 63 10.49 66.95 38.94
CA ASP A 63 11.53 67.77 39.55
C ASP A 63 12.81 66.96 39.79
N GLY A 64 13.87 67.64 40.26
CA GLY A 64 15.12 67.01 40.62
C GLY A 64 14.92 65.89 41.64
N ASP A 65 14.02 66.05 42.60
CA ASP A 65 13.76 65.08 43.67
C ASP A 65 12.85 63.91 43.23
N GLY A 66 12.39 63.91 41.98
CA GLY A 66 11.60 62.84 41.36
C GLY A 66 10.09 62.97 41.54
N ASN A 67 9.59 64.05 42.10
CA ASN A 67 8.16 64.32 42.19
C ASN A 67 7.60 64.69 40.81
N SER A 68 6.47 64.10 40.43
CA SER A 68 5.80 64.45 39.18
C SER A 68 5.17 65.84 39.31
N ILE A 69 5.73 66.79 38.58
CA ILE A 69 5.19 68.15 38.42
C ILE A 69 4.01 68.11 37.46
N LEU A 70 4.15 67.39 36.34
CA LEU A 70 3.11 67.26 35.31
C LEU A 70 3.04 65.82 34.81
N LYS A 71 1.83 65.42 34.40
CA LYS A 71 1.52 64.12 33.83
C LYS A 71 0.47 64.28 32.74
N THR A 72 0.73 63.79 31.53
CA THR A 72 -0.30 63.71 30.47
C THR A 72 -1.30 62.59 30.78
N GLN A 73 -2.55 62.76 30.35
CA GLN A 73 -3.67 61.88 30.69
C GLN A 73 -3.32 60.39 30.58
N ASP A 74 -3.59 59.64 31.65
CA ASP A 74 -3.22 58.23 31.77
C ASP A 74 -4.36 57.46 32.44
N GLN A 75 -4.79 56.36 31.80
CA GLN A 75 -5.80 55.45 32.34
C GLN A 75 -5.18 54.33 33.20
N TRP A 76 -3.85 54.22 33.30
CA TRP A 76 -3.16 53.13 34.00
C TRP A 76 -2.04 53.66 34.92
N ALA A 77 -2.45 54.23 36.05
CA ALA A 77 -1.61 55.04 36.92
C ALA A 77 -1.40 54.40 38.30
N ASP A 78 -0.56 53.36 38.41
CA ASP A 78 -0.16 52.83 39.74
C ASP A 78 1.36 52.84 40.00
N THR A 79 2.22 52.92 38.98
CA THR A 79 3.67 53.01 39.19
C THR A 79 4.17 54.44 39.00
N GLN A 80 4.68 55.03 40.08
CA GLN A 80 5.40 56.30 40.04
C GLN A 80 6.83 56.04 39.51
N PRO A 81 7.28 56.71 38.42
CA PRO A 81 8.62 56.51 37.86
C PRO A 81 9.79 57.01 38.72
N GLN A 82 9.56 57.28 40.02
CA GLN A 82 10.55 57.81 40.96
C GLN A 82 11.82 56.95 41.02
N GLU A 83 11.67 55.62 41.02
CA GLU A 83 12.79 54.68 41.03
C GLU A 83 13.65 54.78 39.76
N MET A 84 13.05 55.17 38.62
CA MET A 84 13.71 55.20 37.31
C MET A 84 14.53 56.49 37.07
N LEU A 85 14.27 57.57 37.81
CA LEU A 85 15.03 58.84 37.70
C LEU A 85 16.51 58.67 38.02
N SER A 86 16.83 57.83 39.00
CA SER A 86 18.21 57.52 39.37
C SER A 86 19.00 56.93 38.19
N LEU A 87 18.34 56.15 37.33
CA LEU A 87 18.93 55.53 36.15
C LEU A 87 19.12 56.53 35.01
N PHE A 88 18.16 57.45 34.81
CA PHE A 88 18.28 58.49 33.77
C PHE A 88 19.35 59.55 34.12
N ARG A 89 19.61 59.79 35.41
CA ARG A 89 20.75 60.61 35.86
C ARG A 89 22.09 60.05 35.43
N MET A 90 22.24 58.72 35.47
CA MET A 90 23.48 58.04 35.09
C MET A 90 23.61 57.87 33.57
N ASN A 91 22.49 57.65 32.86
CA ASN A 91 22.49 57.47 31.41
C ASN A 91 21.27 58.16 30.78
N PRO A 92 21.43 59.40 30.24
CA PRO A 92 20.35 60.23 29.70
C PRO A 92 19.65 59.68 28.44
N LEU A 93 20.07 58.53 27.92
CA LEU A 93 19.48 57.87 26.74
C LEU A 93 19.13 56.40 26.99
N ALA A 94 19.13 55.97 28.26
CA ALA A 94 18.77 54.60 28.60
C ALA A 94 17.26 54.35 28.39
N TYR A 95 16.95 53.22 27.77
CA TYR A 95 15.62 52.64 27.79
C TYR A 95 15.55 51.64 28.93
N VAL A 96 14.67 51.89 29.90
CA VAL A 96 14.53 51.03 31.08
C VAL A 96 13.16 50.36 31.06
N GLY A 97 13.13 49.04 31.13
CA GLY A 97 11.89 48.28 31.29
C GLY A 97 11.39 48.31 32.73
N ASP A 98 10.07 48.33 32.93
CA ASP A 98 9.49 48.04 34.25
C ASP A 98 9.84 46.60 34.70
N SER A 99 9.77 46.31 35.99
CA SER A 99 9.86 44.99 36.61
C SER A 99 9.01 43.90 35.92
N ARG A 100 7.87 44.29 35.32
CA ARG A 100 6.97 43.40 34.57
C ARG A 100 7.20 43.41 33.05
N ASN A 101 8.17 44.16 32.55
CA ASN A 101 8.45 44.40 31.11
C ASN A 101 7.23 44.85 30.30
N LEU A 102 6.25 45.48 30.93
CA LEU A 102 5.03 45.96 30.26
C LEU A 102 5.22 47.35 29.65
N PHE A 103 6.16 48.13 30.18
CA PHE A 103 6.44 49.50 29.76
C PHE A 103 7.95 49.72 29.62
N ILE A 104 8.31 50.58 28.68
CA ILE A 104 9.65 51.13 28.53
C ILE A 104 9.60 52.60 28.93
N TYR A 105 10.53 53.00 29.79
CA TYR A 105 10.73 54.38 30.22
C TYR A 105 11.99 54.95 29.56
N ASN A 106 11.92 56.22 29.17
CA ASN A 106 13.07 57.01 28.70
C ASN A 106 12.96 58.41 29.32
N GLY A 107 14.05 58.97 29.81
CA GLY A 107 14.08 60.29 30.44
C GLY A 107 15.17 61.19 29.88
N ILE A 108 14.85 62.47 29.63
CA ILE A 108 15.80 63.51 29.24
C ILE A 108 15.88 64.57 30.35
N TYR A 109 17.10 64.95 30.72
CA TYR A 109 17.37 66.04 31.66
C TYR A 109 17.22 67.41 31.01
N LEU A 110 16.60 68.35 31.72
CA LEU A 110 16.39 69.74 31.32
C LEU A 110 17.33 70.67 32.14
N PRO A 111 18.46 71.13 31.58
CA PRO A 111 19.53 71.80 32.33
C PRO A 111 19.14 73.09 33.05
N ASN A 112 18.14 73.81 32.53
CA ASN A 112 17.77 75.14 33.03
C ASN A 112 16.75 75.11 34.18
N THR A 113 16.13 73.96 34.45
CA THR A 113 15.04 73.83 35.44
C THR A 113 15.28 72.73 36.47
N ASP A 114 16.37 71.97 36.32
CA ASP A 114 16.65 70.73 37.08
C ASP A 114 15.50 69.71 37.00
N TRP A 115 14.85 69.64 35.84
CA TRP A 115 13.70 68.75 35.63
C TRP A 115 14.03 67.62 34.67
N TYR A 116 13.22 66.57 34.73
CA TYR A 116 13.30 65.43 33.83
C TYR A 116 12.00 65.28 33.05
N LEU A 117 12.10 65.18 31.73
CA LEU A 117 11.01 64.75 30.87
C LEU A 117 11.10 63.24 30.69
N VAL A 118 10.20 62.50 31.35
CA VAL A 118 10.15 61.04 31.29
C VAL A 118 8.98 60.59 30.43
N ASN A 119 9.25 59.81 29.40
CA ASN A 119 8.28 59.16 28.55
C ASN A 119 8.09 57.69 28.96
N ARG A 120 6.85 57.22 29.00
CA ARG A 120 6.47 55.82 29.24
C ARG A 120 5.73 55.26 28.01
N PHE A 121 6.33 54.25 27.39
CA PHE A 121 5.83 53.57 26.19
C PHE A 121 5.31 52.16 26.52
N PRO A 122 4.05 51.79 26.19
CA PRO A 122 3.53 50.44 26.40
C PRO A 122 4.12 49.41 25.42
N LEU A 123 4.76 48.35 25.93
CA LEU A 123 5.32 47.28 25.09
C LEU A 123 4.24 46.47 24.36
N GLU A 124 3.01 46.48 24.88
CA GLU A 124 1.83 45.92 24.21
C GLU A 124 1.56 46.60 22.86
N ALA A 125 1.87 47.89 22.71
CA ALA A 125 1.74 48.57 21.42
C ALA A 125 2.77 48.08 20.38
N LEU A 126 3.93 47.56 20.82
CA LEU A 126 4.91 46.90 19.93
C LEU A 126 4.56 45.43 19.68
N SER A 127 3.91 44.77 20.64
CA SER A 127 3.53 43.35 20.55
C SER A 127 2.09 43.11 20.09
N GLY A 128 1.35 44.19 19.85
CA GLY A 128 0.02 44.17 19.25
C GLY A 128 0.06 43.39 17.95
N ASN A 129 -0.82 42.39 17.85
CA ASN A 129 -0.91 41.38 16.79
C ASN A 129 0.02 40.17 16.87
N ILE A 130 1.11 40.16 17.67
CA ILE A 130 2.00 38.97 17.73
C ILE A 130 1.26 37.73 18.22
N ARG A 131 0.37 37.88 19.22
CA ARG A 131 -0.42 36.76 19.74
C ARG A 131 -1.42 36.22 18.72
N SER A 132 -2.10 37.10 17.99
CA SER A 132 -3.03 36.73 16.92
C SER A 132 -2.30 36.10 15.72
N MET A 133 -1.14 36.64 15.34
CA MET A 133 -0.27 36.08 14.30
C MET A 133 0.23 34.68 14.69
N LYS A 134 0.69 34.49 15.94
CA LYS A 134 1.07 33.17 16.45
C LYS A 134 -0.08 32.18 16.34
N ASN A 135 -1.30 32.58 16.72
CA ASN A 135 -2.46 31.70 16.64
C ASN A 135 -2.80 31.33 15.19
N GLN A 136 -2.77 32.30 14.27
CA GLN A 136 -2.98 32.04 12.84
C GLN A 136 -1.95 31.07 12.26
N VAL A 137 -0.67 31.23 12.60
CA VAL A 137 0.41 30.31 12.18
C VAL A 137 0.21 28.91 12.76
N MET A 138 -0.19 28.79 14.03
CA MET A 138 -0.43 27.47 14.65
C MET A 138 -1.64 26.75 14.03
N ILE A 139 -2.71 27.50 13.71
CA ILE A 139 -3.89 26.95 13.04
C ILE A 139 -3.54 26.49 11.62
N SER A 140 -2.85 27.31 10.83
CA SER A 140 -2.46 26.94 9.47
C SER A 140 -1.51 25.74 9.44
N LEU A 141 -0.57 25.64 10.40
CA LEU A 141 0.29 24.47 10.57
C LEU A 141 -0.52 23.22 10.89
N SER A 142 -1.46 23.32 11.82
CA SER A 142 -2.31 22.19 12.24
C SER A 142 -3.17 21.68 11.08
N ILE A 143 -3.78 22.59 10.30
CA ILE A 143 -4.54 22.24 9.09
C ILE A 143 -3.65 21.52 8.09
N THR A 144 -2.43 22.01 7.86
CA THR A 144 -1.48 21.40 6.93
C THR A 144 -1.13 19.97 7.34
N VAL A 145 -0.88 19.73 8.64
CA VAL A 145 -0.59 18.39 9.16
C VAL A 145 -1.78 17.46 8.96
N VAL A 146 -3.00 17.91 9.25
CA VAL A 146 -4.23 17.11 9.06
C VAL A 146 -4.42 16.75 7.59
N ILE A 147 -4.21 17.69 6.67
CA ILE A 147 -4.28 17.44 5.22
C ILE A 147 -3.24 16.39 4.82
N PHE A 148 -2.00 16.52 5.31
CA PHE A 148 -0.93 15.57 4.97
C PHE A 148 -1.22 14.15 5.46
N ILE A 149 -1.78 14.01 6.68
CA ILE A 149 -2.26 12.74 7.20
C ILE A 149 -3.37 12.16 6.32
N GLY A 150 -4.34 12.99 5.92
CA GLY A 150 -5.44 12.59 5.04
C GLY A 150 -4.96 12.10 3.67
N ILE A 151 -4.05 12.82 3.03
CA ILE A 151 -3.44 12.42 1.75
C ILE A 151 -2.67 11.11 1.90
N THR A 152 -1.87 10.98 2.96
CA THR A 152 -1.11 9.75 3.23
C THR A 152 -2.04 8.55 3.39
N PHE A 153 -3.14 8.72 4.14
CA PHE A 153 -4.15 7.68 4.32
C PHE A 153 -4.87 7.32 3.01
N ALA A 154 -5.19 8.32 2.17
CA ALA A 154 -5.76 8.12 0.85
C ALA A 154 -4.82 7.30 -0.05
N ILE A 155 -3.53 7.66 -0.12
CA ILE A 155 -2.52 6.93 -0.89
C ILE A 155 -2.41 5.48 -0.41
N VAL A 156 -2.35 5.25 0.91
CA VAL A 156 -2.24 3.89 1.46
C VAL A 156 -3.47 3.04 1.13
N SER A 157 -4.67 3.62 1.23
CA SER A 157 -5.92 2.89 1.02
C SER A 157 -6.22 2.64 -0.45
N THR A 158 -5.91 3.57 -1.34
CA THR A 158 -6.19 3.48 -2.78
C THR A 158 -5.09 2.77 -3.56
N LEU A 159 -3.82 2.87 -3.14
CA LEU A 159 -2.68 2.31 -3.89
C LEU A 159 -1.97 1.17 -3.14
N LEU A 160 -1.40 1.43 -1.96
CA LEU A 160 -0.51 0.46 -1.31
C LEU A 160 -1.24 -0.81 -0.82
N ARG A 161 -2.44 -0.68 -0.25
CA ARG A 161 -3.21 -1.84 0.25
C ARG A 161 -3.63 -2.79 -0.89
N PRO A 162 -4.25 -2.33 -1.98
CA PRO A 162 -4.54 -3.16 -3.16
C PRO A 162 -3.29 -3.83 -3.73
N LEU A 163 -2.18 -3.09 -3.86
CA LEU A 163 -0.94 -3.62 -4.41
C LEU A 163 -0.36 -4.76 -3.55
N ARG A 164 -0.43 -4.63 -2.22
CA ARG A 164 0.04 -5.68 -1.30
C ARG A 164 -0.84 -6.94 -1.36
N LYS A 165 -2.16 -6.79 -1.52
CA LYS A 165 -3.06 -7.94 -1.73
C LYS A 165 -2.74 -8.66 -3.04
N LEU A 166 -2.48 -7.88 -4.09
CA LEU A 166 -2.09 -8.40 -5.39
C LEU A 166 -0.78 -9.19 -5.29
N GLN A 167 0.26 -8.62 -4.66
CA GLN A 167 1.53 -9.28 -4.42
C GLN A 167 1.35 -10.63 -3.72
N ASN A 168 0.57 -10.67 -2.63
CA ASN A 168 0.34 -11.91 -1.88
C ASN A 168 -0.34 -12.99 -2.75
N LYS A 169 -1.32 -12.60 -3.58
CA LYS A 169 -1.98 -13.51 -4.53
C LYS A 169 -1.03 -14.02 -5.61
N MET A 170 -0.09 -13.19 -6.06
CA MET A 170 0.96 -13.60 -6.98
C MET A 170 1.91 -14.62 -6.35
N THR A 171 2.27 -14.45 -5.06
CA THR A 171 3.14 -15.40 -4.35
C THR A 171 2.45 -16.75 -4.10
N GLU A 172 1.15 -16.74 -3.78
CA GLU A 172 0.33 -17.96 -3.59
C GLU A 172 0.33 -18.86 -4.83
N LEU A 173 0.44 -18.27 -6.02
CA LEU A 173 0.48 -18.99 -7.30
C LEU A 173 1.77 -19.77 -7.54
N VAL A 174 2.88 -19.33 -6.94
CA VAL A 174 4.16 -20.04 -6.98
C VAL A 174 4.09 -21.35 -6.19
N GLU A 175 3.20 -21.43 -5.21
CA GLU A 175 3.20 -22.51 -4.22
C GLU A 175 2.27 -23.70 -4.53
N ARG A 176 1.53 -23.72 -5.67
CA ARG A 176 0.98 -24.92 -6.38
C ARG A 176 -0.42 -24.76 -7.00
N ASN A 177 -1.10 -23.62 -6.89
CA ASN A 177 -2.47 -23.48 -7.41
C ASN A 177 -2.56 -22.52 -8.61
N LEU A 178 -2.77 -23.09 -9.80
CA LEU A 178 -3.02 -22.32 -11.04
C LEU A 178 -4.44 -21.74 -11.13
N ASP A 179 -5.28 -21.97 -10.12
CA ASP A 179 -6.67 -21.52 -10.10
C ASP A 179 -6.86 -20.23 -9.27
N VAL A 180 -5.77 -19.55 -8.92
CA VAL A 180 -5.84 -18.28 -8.20
C VAL A 180 -6.18 -17.16 -9.16
N ARG A 181 -7.43 -16.67 -9.09
CA ARG A 181 -7.88 -15.50 -9.82
C ARG A 181 -8.02 -14.29 -8.91
N ILE A 182 -7.69 -13.12 -9.44
CA ILE A 182 -7.88 -11.85 -8.73
C ILE A 182 -9.26 -11.30 -9.08
N PRO A 183 -10.11 -10.95 -8.09
CA PRO A 183 -11.42 -10.38 -8.36
C PRO A 183 -11.32 -8.95 -8.89
N GLU A 184 -11.55 -8.78 -10.19
CA GLU A 184 -11.42 -7.50 -10.90
C GLU A 184 -12.34 -6.40 -10.37
N SER A 185 -13.55 -6.74 -9.91
CA SER A 185 -14.53 -5.79 -9.37
C SER A 185 -14.05 -5.01 -8.14
N THR A 186 -12.99 -5.50 -7.47
CA THR A 186 -12.42 -4.86 -6.28
C THR A 186 -11.48 -3.71 -6.63
N TYR A 187 -11.00 -3.64 -7.87
CA TYR A 187 -9.93 -2.72 -8.29
C TYR A 187 -10.44 -1.73 -9.34
N LYS A 188 -9.78 -0.57 -9.43
CA LYS A 188 -10.07 0.50 -10.40
C LYS A 188 -8.76 1.09 -10.93
N GLY A 189 -8.84 1.79 -12.05
CA GLY A 189 -7.68 2.47 -12.66
C GLY A 189 -6.57 1.49 -13.06
N GLU A 190 -5.33 1.89 -12.80
CA GLU A 190 -4.12 1.15 -13.17
C GLU A 190 -4.00 -0.20 -12.45
N ILE A 191 -4.54 -0.30 -11.22
CA ILE A 191 -4.53 -1.55 -10.46
C ILE A 191 -5.47 -2.59 -11.08
N LEU A 192 -6.59 -2.16 -11.67
CA LEU A 192 -7.47 -3.05 -12.42
C LEU A 192 -6.78 -3.63 -13.66
N LEU A 193 -6.07 -2.78 -14.42
CA LEU A 193 -5.30 -3.21 -15.59
C LEU A 193 -4.24 -4.26 -15.20
N LEU A 194 -3.56 -4.05 -14.07
CA LEU A 194 -2.57 -5.00 -13.58
C LEU A 194 -3.20 -6.34 -13.14
N ALA A 195 -4.36 -6.29 -12.48
CA ALA A 195 -5.12 -7.50 -12.12
C ALA A 195 -5.59 -8.28 -13.37
N GLN A 196 -6.05 -7.57 -14.40
CA GLN A 196 -6.45 -8.16 -15.69
C GLN A 196 -5.27 -8.80 -16.42
N ALA A 197 -4.15 -8.08 -16.52
CA ALA A 197 -2.94 -8.61 -17.13
C ALA A 197 -2.45 -9.87 -16.42
N PHE A 198 -2.55 -9.92 -15.10
CA PHE A 198 -2.23 -11.12 -14.34
C PHE A 198 -3.19 -12.28 -14.63
N ASN A 199 -4.51 -12.04 -14.58
CA ASN A 199 -5.50 -13.08 -14.89
C ASN A 199 -5.27 -13.65 -16.30
N GLN A 200 -4.97 -12.79 -17.28
CA GLN A 200 -4.64 -13.21 -18.65
C GLN A 200 -3.38 -14.10 -18.70
N MET A 201 -2.34 -13.73 -17.97
CA MET A 201 -1.10 -14.52 -17.88
C MET A 201 -1.38 -15.92 -17.29
N ILE A 202 -2.27 -16.03 -16.29
CA ILE A 202 -2.65 -17.33 -15.72
C ILE A 202 -3.40 -18.20 -16.74
N ASP A 203 -4.29 -17.60 -17.52
CA ASP A 203 -5.01 -18.31 -18.58
C ASP A 203 -4.04 -18.77 -19.70
N ASP A 204 -3.04 -17.96 -20.04
CA ASP A 204 -1.99 -18.32 -21.00
C ASP A 204 -1.14 -19.49 -20.49
N ILE A 205 -0.73 -19.46 -19.22
CA ILE A 205 0.01 -20.56 -18.59
C ILE A 205 -0.84 -21.84 -18.59
N GLY A 206 -2.12 -21.77 -18.23
CA GLY A 206 -3.03 -22.92 -18.26
C GLY A 206 -3.17 -23.54 -19.66
N ARG A 207 -3.24 -22.69 -20.70
CA ARG A 207 -3.25 -23.13 -22.10
C ARG A 207 -1.93 -23.79 -22.52
N LEU A 208 -0.79 -23.20 -22.14
CA LEU A 208 0.54 -23.77 -22.42
C LEU A 208 0.74 -25.14 -21.77
N ILE A 209 0.35 -25.29 -20.50
CA ILE A 209 0.43 -26.57 -19.79
C ILE A 209 -0.45 -27.64 -20.46
N SER A 210 -1.66 -27.27 -20.85
CA SER A 210 -2.57 -28.18 -21.54
C SER A 210 -2.01 -28.65 -22.88
N ARG A 211 -1.42 -27.72 -23.65
CA ARG A 211 -0.76 -28.03 -24.92
C ARG A 211 0.44 -28.96 -24.73
N LEU A 212 1.29 -28.66 -23.75
CA LEU A 212 2.47 -29.47 -23.45
C LEU A 212 2.09 -30.91 -23.04
N ARG A 213 1.00 -31.08 -22.29
CA ARG A 213 0.45 -32.42 -21.96
C ARG A 213 0.00 -33.19 -23.20
N VAL A 214 -0.64 -32.52 -24.15
CA VAL A 214 -1.08 -33.16 -25.41
C VAL A 214 0.13 -33.55 -26.25
N GLU A 215 1.11 -32.66 -26.39
CA GLU A 215 2.35 -32.91 -27.13
C GLU A 215 3.15 -34.08 -26.53
N GLU A 216 3.25 -34.17 -25.21
CA GLU A 216 3.98 -35.27 -24.55
C GLU A 216 3.27 -36.62 -24.78
N ARG A 217 1.93 -36.67 -24.69
CA ARG A 217 1.16 -37.89 -25.03
C ARG A 217 1.33 -38.31 -26.48
N GLN A 218 1.32 -37.37 -27.42
CA GLN A 218 1.56 -37.67 -28.82
C GLN A 218 2.96 -38.22 -29.05
N LYS A 219 3.96 -37.64 -28.38
CA LYS A 219 5.36 -38.10 -28.45
C LYS A 219 5.54 -39.50 -27.85
N GLU A 220 4.86 -39.81 -26.75
CA GLU A 220 4.82 -41.17 -26.18
C GLU A 220 4.19 -42.17 -27.15
N ALA A 221 3.05 -41.83 -27.77
CA ALA A 221 2.41 -42.69 -28.76
C ALA A 221 3.30 -42.96 -29.98
N ILE A 222 3.99 -41.93 -30.50
CA ILE A 222 4.95 -42.09 -31.61
C ILE A 222 6.13 -42.97 -31.19
N ARG A 223 6.69 -42.77 -29.99
CA ARG A 223 7.78 -43.62 -29.47
C ARG A 223 7.34 -45.07 -29.36
N PHE A 224 6.13 -45.31 -28.86
CA PHE A 224 5.55 -46.65 -28.79
C PHE A 224 5.43 -47.29 -30.17
N GLN A 225 4.89 -46.55 -31.16
CA GLN A 225 4.78 -47.03 -32.53
C GLN A 225 6.14 -47.32 -33.18
N MET A 226 7.14 -46.48 -32.93
CA MET A 226 8.52 -46.69 -33.39
C MET A 226 9.10 -47.96 -32.78
N LEU A 227 8.93 -48.18 -31.47
CA LEU A 227 9.39 -49.39 -30.79
C LEU A 227 8.74 -50.65 -31.39
N MET A 228 7.43 -50.60 -31.65
CA MET A 228 6.71 -51.70 -32.29
C MET A 228 7.21 -51.99 -33.71
N SER A 229 7.58 -50.96 -34.48
CA SER A 229 8.13 -51.14 -35.83
C SER A 229 9.50 -51.85 -35.85
N GLN A 230 10.31 -51.69 -34.80
CA GLN A 230 11.62 -52.31 -34.70
C GLN A 230 11.56 -53.83 -34.53
N MET A 231 10.45 -54.38 -34.02
CA MET A 231 10.29 -55.84 -33.89
C MET A 231 10.10 -56.56 -35.25
N ASN A 232 9.90 -55.84 -36.36
CA ASN A 232 9.61 -56.38 -37.70
C ASN A 232 8.58 -57.54 -37.68
N PRO A 233 7.28 -57.23 -37.54
CA PRO A 233 6.16 -58.18 -37.59
C PRO A 233 6.27 -59.24 -38.68
N HIS A 234 6.70 -58.83 -39.86
CA HIS A 234 6.82 -59.69 -41.02
C HIS A 234 7.97 -60.69 -40.87
N PHE A 235 9.10 -60.31 -40.26
CA PHE A 235 10.18 -61.25 -39.97
C PHE A 235 9.73 -62.34 -39.00
N LEU A 236 9.02 -61.98 -37.93
CA LEU A 236 8.47 -62.95 -36.98
C LEU A 236 7.47 -63.88 -37.65
N LEU A 237 6.53 -63.35 -38.43
CA LEU A 237 5.54 -64.12 -39.17
C LEU A 237 6.19 -65.07 -40.20
N ASN A 238 7.21 -64.59 -40.90
CA ASN A 238 7.96 -65.39 -41.88
C ASN A 238 8.75 -66.51 -41.22
N THR A 239 9.35 -66.24 -40.07
CA THR A 239 10.06 -67.25 -39.27
C THR A 239 9.06 -68.32 -38.82
N LEU A 240 7.89 -67.91 -38.33
CA LEU A 240 6.81 -68.80 -37.92
C LEU A 240 6.27 -69.65 -39.08
N ASN A 241 6.07 -69.05 -40.25
CA ASN A 241 5.67 -69.77 -41.46
C ASN A 241 6.75 -70.76 -41.91
N THR A 242 8.03 -70.45 -41.73
CA THR A 242 9.13 -71.37 -42.04
C THR A 242 9.09 -72.59 -41.11
N VAL A 243 8.91 -72.38 -39.80
CA VAL A 243 8.76 -73.47 -38.82
C VAL A 243 7.50 -74.30 -39.10
N LYS A 244 6.39 -73.64 -39.44
CA LYS A 244 5.13 -74.31 -39.82
C LYS A 244 5.33 -75.29 -40.99
N TRP A 245 5.96 -74.85 -42.06
CA TRP A 245 6.21 -75.72 -43.23
C TRP A 245 7.22 -76.82 -42.95
N ASN A 246 8.20 -76.56 -42.08
CA ASN A 246 9.15 -77.58 -41.62
C ASN A 246 8.44 -78.69 -40.82
N ALA A 247 7.57 -78.32 -39.87
CA ALA A 247 6.77 -79.28 -39.10
C ALA A 247 5.86 -80.12 -40.00
N ARG A 248 5.20 -79.50 -40.99
CA ARG A 248 4.38 -80.23 -41.97
C ARG A 248 5.17 -81.25 -42.78
N SER A 249 6.42 -80.94 -43.11
CA SER A 249 7.31 -81.82 -43.88
C SER A 249 7.80 -83.03 -43.08
N HIS A 250 7.71 -82.98 -41.75
CA HIS A 250 8.06 -84.09 -40.84
C HIS A 250 6.82 -84.76 -40.22
N ASP A 251 5.62 -84.53 -40.78
CA ASP A 251 4.32 -85.00 -40.26
C ASP A 251 4.06 -84.67 -38.77
N ASP A 252 4.72 -83.63 -38.25
CA ASP A 252 4.46 -83.08 -36.91
C ASP A 252 3.25 -82.14 -36.95
N THR A 253 2.08 -82.75 -36.84
CA THR A 253 0.78 -82.07 -36.88
C THR A 253 0.57 -81.12 -35.69
N GLY A 254 1.09 -81.46 -34.51
CA GLY A 254 0.99 -80.63 -33.31
C GLY A 254 1.75 -79.31 -33.46
N THR A 255 3.01 -79.37 -33.89
CA THR A 255 3.82 -78.16 -34.12
C THR A 255 3.27 -77.32 -35.28
N PHE A 256 2.71 -77.97 -36.31
CA PHE A 256 2.04 -77.28 -37.42
C PHE A 256 0.84 -76.44 -36.93
N GLU A 257 -0.08 -77.03 -36.16
CA GLU A 257 -1.25 -76.34 -35.61
C GLU A 257 -0.84 -75.23 -34.63
N LEU A 258 0.17 -75.48 -33.78
CA LEU A 258 0.70 -74.48 -32.86
C LEU A 258 1.24 -73.26 -33.60
N CYS A 259 2.02 -73.46 -34.67
CA CYS A 259 2.54 -72.38 -35.50
C CYS A 259 1.42 -71.63 -36.25
N GLN A 260 0.40 -72.34 -36.72
CA GLN A 260 -0.76 -71.73 -37.39
C GLN A 260 -1.56 -70.83 -36.43
N ASN A 261 -1.80 -71.32 -35.21
CA ASN A 261 -2.50 -70.58 -34.16
C ASN A 261 -1.69 -69.38 -33.67
N LEU A 262 -0.39 -69.56 -33.45
CA LEU A 262 0.49 -68.47 -33.04
C LEU A 262 0.61 -67.38 -34.11
N GLY A 263 0.67 -67.76 -35.40
CA GLY A 263 0.67 -66.80 -36.51
C GLY A 263 -0.60 -65.94 -36.55
N ARG A 264 -1.78 -66.56 -36.37
CA ARG A 264 -3.07 -65.85 -36.31
C ARG A 264 -3.15 -64.88 -35.13
N LEU A 265 -2.62 -65.28 -33.97
CA LEU A 265 -2.56 -64.44 -32.77
C LEU A 265 -1.59 -63.26 -32.94
N LEU A 266 -0.45 -63.50 -33.60
CA LEU A 266 0.53 -62.48 -33.94
C LEU A 266 -0.01 -61.46 -34.96
N GLU A 267 -0.70 -61.91 -36.02
CA GLU A 267 -1.34 -61.03 -37.01
C GLU A 267 -2.41 -60.14 -36.37
N CYS A 268 -3.22 -60.72 -35.49
CA CYS A 268 -4.25 -59.97 -34.79
C CYS A 268 -3.63 -58.94 -33.84
N SER A 269 -2.62 -59.32 -33.04
CA SER A 269 -1.99 -58.39 -32.08
C SER A 269 -1.22 -57.24 -32.74
N LEU A 270 -0.70 -57.43 -33.95
CA LEU A 270 0.08 -56.42 -34.67
C LEU A 270 -0.77 -55.51 -35.58
N ASN A 271 -2.04 -55.83 -35.77
CA ASN A 271 -2.97 -55.00 -36.53
C ASN A 271 -3.52 -53.85 -35.65
N ILE A 272 -2.78 -52.75 -35.60
CA ILE A 272 -3.01 -51.57 -34.74
C ILE A 272 -4.20 -50.70 -35.20
N VAL A 273 -4.74 -50.92 -36.40
CA VAL A 273 -5.71 -49.99 -37.03
C VAL A 273 -7.13 -50.08 -36.45
N VAL A 274 -7.46 -51.11 -35.67
CA VAL A 274 -8.82 -51.36 -35.19
C VAL A 274 -8.85 -51.44 -33.66
N ASP A 275 -9.36 -50.37 -33.02
CA ASP A 275 -9.50 -50.27 -31.56
C ASP A 275 -10.66 -51.11 -30.99
N LEU A 276 -11.70 -51.36 -31.80
CA LEU A 276 -12.92 -52.10 -31.41
C LEU A 276 -13.22 -53.23 -32.41
N VAL A 277 -13.42 -54.45 -31.89
CA VAL A 277 -13.77 -55.64 -32.68
C VAL A 277 -15.09 -56.24 -32.20
N HIS A 278 -15.75 -57.06 -33.03
CA HIS A 278 -16.92 -57.77 -32.57
C HIS A 278 -16.54 -58.80 -31.50
N LEU A 279 -17.39 -58.97 -30.49
CA LEU A 279 -17.18 -59.91 -29.39
C LEU A 279 -16.90 -61.33 -29.88
N LYS A 280 -17.56 -61.78 -30.97
CA LYS A 280 -17.29 -63.08 -31.58
C LYS A 280 -15.84 -63.23 -32.05
N ASP A 281 -15.25 -62.17 -32.62
CA ASP A 281 -13.90 -62.19 -33.18
C ASP A 281 -12.86 -62.20 -32.05
N GLU A 282 -13.15 -61.48 -30.95
CA GLU A 282 -12.36 -61.50 -29.72
C GLU A 282 -12.42 -62.89 -29.05
N ILE A 283 -13.60 -63.51 -28.96
CA ILE A 283 -13.76 -64.87 -28.41
C ILE A 283 -13.01 -65.90 -29.27
N ASP A 284 -13.05 -65.78 -30.60
CA ASP A 284 -12.29 -66.68 -31.48
C ASP A 284 -10.77 -66.50 -31.29
N LEU A 285 -10.30 -65.29 -31.02
CA LEU A 285 -8.91 -65.03 -30.67
C LEU A 285 -8.53 -65.64 -29.30
N VAL A 286 -9.42 -65.55 -28.31
CA VAL A 286 -9.26 -66.22 -27.02
C VAL A 286 -9.19 -67.75 -27.19
N LYS A 287 -10.02 -68.36 -28.04
CA LYS A 287 -9.95 -69.80 -28.32
C LYS A 287 -8.59 -70.21 -28.88
N VAL A 288 -8.05 -69.41 -29.81
CA VAL A 288 -6.71 -69.63 -30.38
C VAL A 288 -5.63 -69.54 -29.28
N TYR A 289 -5.71 -68.55 -28.40
CA TYR A 289 -4.81 -68.40 -27.26
C TYR A 289 -4.87 -69.59 -26.29
N VAL A 290 -6.09 -69.97 -25.89
CA VAL A 290 -6.36 -71.08 -24.97
C VAL A 290 -5.83 -72.39 -25.54
N HIS A 291 -5.98 -72.62 -26.84
CA HIS A 291 -5.45 -73.81 -27.50
C HIS A 291 -3.90 -73.89 -27.40
N ILE A 292 -3.21 -72.76 -27.59
CA ILE A 292 -1.75 -72.67 -27.41
C ILE A 292 -1.36 -72.99 -25.96
N GLN A 293 -2.06 -72.41 -24.97
CA GLN A 293 -1.79 -72.67 -23.55
C GLN A 293 -2.13 -74.10 -23.16
N SER A 294 -3.20 -74.67 -23.71
CA SER A 294 -3.58 -76.07 -23.49
C SER A 294 -2.47 -77.01 -23.97
N PHE A 295 -1.84 -76.74 -25.11
CA PHE A 295 -0.69 -77.52 -25.57
C PHE A 295 0.52 -77.38 -24.64
N ARG A 296 0.81 -76.15 -24.17
CA ARG A 296 1.91 -75.88 -23.22
C ARG A 296 1.75 -76.63 -21.89
N TYR A 297 0.50 -76.76 -21.41
CA TYR A 297 0.18 -77.43 -20.15
C TYR A 297 -0.37 -78.85 -20.36
N ASP A 298 -0.02 -79.50 -21.47
CA ASP A 298 -0.36 -80.91 -21.77
C ASP A 298 -1.85 -81.27 -21.53
N HIS A 299 -2.74 -80.37 -21.96
CA HIS A 299 -4.20 -80.49 -21.86
C HIS A 299 -4.74 -80.71 -20.44
N THR A 300 -4.07 -80.17 -19.43
CA THR A 300 -4.46 -80.30 -17.99
C THR A 300 -5.74 -79.55 -17.60
N PHE A 301 -6.26 -78.67 -18.46
CA PHE A 301 -7.47 -77.89 -18.19
C PHE A 301 -8.44 -77.91 -19.36
N VAL A 302 -9.72 -77.69 -19.07
CA VAL A 302 -10.81 -77.64 -20.05
C VAL A 302 -11.44 -76.25 -19.98
N THR A 303 -11.75 -75.68 -21.13
CA THR A 303 -12.38 -74.36 -21.25
C THR A 303 -13.74 -74.51 -21.91
N GLU A 304 -14.76 -73.94 -21.30
CA GLU A 304 -16.12 -73.86 -21.81
C GLU A 304 -16.39 -72.42 -22.25
N TYR A 305 -17.11 -72.25 -23.36
CA TYR A 305 -17.40 -70.95 -23.95
C TYR A 305 -18.91 -70.79 -24.04
N GLU A 306 -19.48 -69.93 -23.21
CA GLU A 306 -20.90 -69.59 -23.24
C GLU A 306 -21.06 -68.11 -23.63
N MET A 307 -21.79 -67.86 -24.71
CA MET A 307 -22.06 -66.51 -25.20
C MET A 307 -23.43 -66.47 -25.86
N GLU A 308 -24.24 -65.48 -25.47
CA GLU A 308 -25.54 -65.25 -26.07
C GLU A 308 -25.39 -64.65 -27.48
N GLU A 309 -26.07 -65.23 -28.46
CA GLU A 309 -25.89 -64.90 -29.88
C GLU A 309 -26.16 -63.42 -30.20
N VAL A 310 -27.05 -62.78 -29.43
CA VAL A 310 -27.36 -61.35 -29.53
C VAL A 310 -26.12 -60.48 -29.26
N LEU A 311 -25.17 -60.96 -28.45
CA LEU A 311 -23.95 -60.25 -28.09
C LEU A 311 -22.81 -60.47 -29.09
N ALA A 312 -22.94 -61.39 -30.06
CA ALA A 312 -21.87 -61.74 -30.98
C ALA A 312 -21.30 -60.54 -31.76
N TYR A 313 -22.14 -59.54 -32.05
CA TYR A 313 -21.78 -58.33 -32.78
C TYR A 313 -21.52 -57.11 -31.89
N ALA A 314 -21.60 -57.24 -30.57
CA ALA A 314 -21.23 -56.18 -29.65
C ALA A 314 -19.77 -55.77 -29.88
N LEU A 315 -19.49 -54.46 -29.88
CA LEU A 315 -18.14 -53.95 -30.04
C LEU A 315 -17.42 -53.93 -28.70
N VAL A 316 -16.26 -54.59 -28.64
CA VAL A 316 -15.40 -54.65 -27.47
C VAL A 316 -13.98 -54.18 -27.80
N PRO A 317 -13.22 -53.64 -26.84
CA PRO A 317 -11.82 -53.33 -27.06
C PRO A 317 -11.07 -54.60 -27.44
N LYS A 318 -10.30 -54.51 -28.52
CA LYS A 318 -9.50 -55.62 -29.01
C LYS A 318 -8.49 -56.09 -27.96
N LEU A 319 -8.29 -57.39 -27.81
CA LEU A 319 -7.41 -58.02 -26.81
C LEU A 319 -7.79 -57.72 -25.35
N SER A 320 -9.05 -57.36 -25.06
CA SER A 320 -9.50 -57.10 -23.69
C SER A 320 -9.85 -58.36 -22.91
N LEU A 321 -10.27 -59.44 -23.58
CA LEU A 321 -10.62 -60.70 -22.91
C LEU A 321 -9.39 -61.57 -22.63
N GLN A 322 -8.36 -61.46 -23.48
CA GLN A 322 -7.13 -62.24 -23.35
C GLN A 322 -6.46 -62.08 -21.96
N PRO A 323 -6.25 -60.87 -21.39
CA PRO A 323 -5.66 -60.71 -20.06
C PRO A 323 -6.46 -61.37 -18.94
N LEU A 324 -7.79 -61.41 -19.06
CA LEU A 324 -8.66 -62.05 -18.07
C LEU A 324 -8.48 -63.58 -18.10
N VAL A 325 -8.46 -64.16 -19.30
CA VAL A 325 -8.24 -65.60 -19.50
C VAL A 325 -6.80 -65.99 -19.15
N GLU A 326 -5.82 -65.16 -19.48
CA GLU A 326 -4.43 -65.34 -19.09
C GLU A 326 -4.27 -65.36 -17.57
N ASN A 327 -4.88 -64.38 -16.87
CA ASN A 327 -4.89 -64.37 -15.40
C ASN A 327 -5.59 -65.61 -14.83
N ALA A 328 -6.69 -66.06 -15.43
CA ALA A 328 -7.41 -67.27 -14.99
C ALA A 328 -6.58 -68.56 -15.17
N ILE A 329 -5.89 -68.71 -16.30
CA ILE A 329 -5.00 -69.86 -16.56
C ILE A 329 -3.77 -69.79 -15.65
N TYR A 330 -3.09 -68.64 -15.57
CA TYR A 330 -1.85 -68.48 -14.81
C TYR A 330 -2.08 -68.65 -13.30
N HIS A 331 -3.05 -67.93 -12.72
CA HIS A 331 -3.32 -68.03 -11.28
C HIS A 331 -4.19 -69.22 -10.90
N GLY A 332 -5.08 -69.69 -11.79
CA GLY A 332 -5.95 -70.83 -11.54
C GLY A 332 -5.23 -72.18 -11.57
N LEU A 333 -4.18 -72.35 -12.40
CA LEU A 333 -3.44 -73.61 -12.51
C LEU A 333 -2.27 -73.75 -11.52
N VAL A 334 -1.77 -72.65 -10.95
CA VAL A 334 -0.68 -72.67 -9.94
C VAL A 334 -1.06 -73.44 -8.67
N HIS A 335 -2.35 -73.74 -8.46
CA HIS A 335 -2.84 -74.54 -7.33
C HIS A 335 -3.24 -75.99 -7.68
N MET A 336 -3.10 -76.44 -8.94
CA MET A 336 -3.43 -77.82 -9.32
C MET A 336 -2.26 -78.77 -9.08
N LYS A 337 -2.42 -79.73 -8.14
CA LYS A 337 -1.52 -80.88 -8.01
C LYS A 337 -1.78 -81.85 -9.17
N ALA A 338 -0.71 -82.46 -9.68
CA ALA A 338 -0.77 -83.43 -10.78
C ALA A 338 -1.79 -84.54 -10.49
N GLY A 339 -2.89 -84.58 -11.27
CA GLY A 339 -3.87 -85.67 -11.27
C GLY A 339 -5.34 -85.28 -11.16
N GLU A 340 -5.70 -84.04 -10.80
CA GLU A 340 -7.11 -83.64 -10.66
C GLU A 340 -7.58 -82.78 -11.84
N LYS A 341 -8.59 -83.27 -12.60
CA LYS A 341 -9.29 -82.46 -13.61
C LYS A 341 -10.27 -81.53 -12.91
N SER A 342 -9.96 -80.24 -12.82
CA SER A 342 -10.92 -79.24 -12.34
C SER A 342 -11.78 -78.71 -13.48
N ARG A 343 -13.10 -78.75 -13.27
CA ARG A 343 -14.11 -78.17 -14.15
C ARG A 343 -14.50 -76.83 -13.52
N TYR A 344 -13.91 -75.74 -13.99
CA TYR A 344 -14.33 -74.41 -13.57
C TYR A 344 -15.43 -73.92 -14.51
N VAL A 345 -16.64 -73.80 -13.95
CA VAL A 345 -17.79 -73.17 -14.60
C VAL A 345 -17.72 -71.68 -14.25
N GLN A 346 -17.64 -70.83 -15.27
CA GLN A 346 -17.92 -69.40 -15.18
C GLN A 346 -18.71 -68.94 -16.39
#